data_AF-A0A9E0ZKJ6-F1
#
_entry.id   AF-A0A9E0ZKJ6-F1
#
_cell.length_a   1.000
_cell.length_b   1.000
_cell.length_c   1.000
_cell.angle_alpha   90.00
_cell.angle_beta   90.00
_cell.angle_gamma   90.00
#
_symmetry.space_group_name_H-M   'P 1'
#
loop_
_entity.id
_entity.type
_entity.pdbx_description
1 polymer ?
#
loop_
_entity_poly.entity_id
_entity_poly.type
_entity_poly.pdbx_seq_one_letter_code
_entity_poly.pdbx_strand_id
1 'polypeptide(L)'
;MVPIAENTVDKREEIKNKLRESFDGKIVRKDLTKKIKEGANVPVYVLEFLLGQYCSSDDESIIEQGVQNVKRILADNFVRPDESQKVLSKLRKKGSYTVIDMITARLDMKRNIYIASFSNLGIDNVLLEDEYPEKFDRLLCGGIWCIVQLDYEYVEEEKKNGMPVQIRKLTPIQMPHGI
;
A
#
# COMPACT_ATOMS: atom_id res chain seq x y z
N MET A 1 -38.27 25.75 31.50
CA MET A 1 -37.12 25.49 30.60
C MET A 1 -36.37 24.30 31.16
N VAL A 2 -36.32 23.19 30.44
CA VAL A 2 -35.60 21.97 30.83
C VAL A 2 -34.26 21.98 30.10
N PRO A 3 -33.11 21.66 30.74
CA PRO A 3 -31.83 21.65 30.05
C PRO A 3 -31.72 20.42 29.15
N ILE A 4 -31.45 20.64 27.87
CA ILE A 4 -31.19 19.59 26.87
C ILE A 4 -29.67 19.50 26.72
N ALA A 5 -28.97 18.80 27.62
CA ALA A 5 -27.51 18.64 27.49
C ALA A 5 -26.89 17.47 28.28
N GLU A 6 -27.47 16.26 28.32
CA GLU A 6 -26.82 15.13 29.03
C GLU A 6 -26.74 13.79 28.27
N ASN A 7 -27.29 13.64 27.06
CA ASN A 7 -27.48 12.30 26.45
C ASN A 7 -26.70 12.01 25.14
N THR A 8 -25.76 12.87 24.73
CA THR A 8 -25.04 12.73 23.45
C THR A 8 -23.63 12.17 23.57
N VAL A 9 -23.00 12.24 24.75
CA VAL A 9 -21.64 11.73 24.99
C VAL A 9 -21.65 10.21 25.14
N ASP A 10 -22.67 9.65 25.81
CA ASP A 10 -22.77 8.21 26.13
C ASP A 10 -22.92 7.32 24.88
N LYS A 11 -23.82 7.70 23.96
CA LYS A 11 -24.04 6.95 22.72
C LYS A 11 -22.82 6.88 21.81
N ARG A 12 -21.97 7.91 21.78
CA ARG A 12 -20.77 7.92 20.94
C ARG A 12 -19.71 6.97 21.46
N GLU A 13 -19.48 6.96 22.77
CA GLU A 13 -18.55 6.01 23.40
C GLU A 13 -19.08 4.58 23.31
N GLU A 14 -20.39 4.36 23.45
CA GLU A 14 -21.00 3.04 23.27
C GLU A 14 -20.79 2.50 21.83
N ILE A 15 -20.99 3.34 20.81
CA ILE A 15 -20.71 2.97 19.41
C ILE A 15 -19.22 2.70 19.20
N LYS A 16 -18.35 3.53 19.77
CA LYS A 16 -16.89 3.37 19.67
C LYS A 16 -16.43 2.03 20.27
N ASN A 17 -17.00 1.65 21.41
CA ASN A 17 -16.71 0.36 22.06
C ASN A 17 -17.21 -0.82 21.23
N LYS A 18 -18.44 -0.79 20.74
CA LYS A 18 -18.98 -1.83 19.84
C LYS A 18 -18.17 -1.99 18.56
N LEU A 19 -17.73 -0.87 17.98
CA LEU A 19 -16.87 -0.89 16.80
C LEU A 19 -15.54 -1.60 17.07
N ARG A 20 -14.97 -1.45 18.26
CA ARG A 20 -13.71 -2.12 18.62
C ARG A 20 -13.90 -3.61 18.88
N GLU A 21 -14.94 -3.96 19.61
CA GLU A 21 -15.28 -5.36 19.85
C GLU A 21 -15.48 -6.12 18.54
N SER A 22 -16.03 -5.45 17.52
CA SER A 22 -16.39 -6.09 16.24
C SER A 22 -15.35 -5.90 15.13
N PHE A 23 -14.55 -4.84 15.16
CA PHE A 23 -13.71 -4.38 14.04
C PHE A 23 -12.33 -3.87 14.47
N ASP A 24 -11.73 -4.48 15.50
CA ASP A 24 -10.37 -4.14 15.92
C ASP A 24 -9.36 -4.22 14.74
N GLY A 25 -8.44 -3.26 14.69
CA GLY A 25 -7.50 -3.10 13.56
C GLY A 25 -8.12 -2.68 12.22
N LYS A 26 -9.43 -2.38 12.16
CA LYS A 26 -10.12 -1.83 10.98
C LYS A 26 -10.60 -0.38 11.19
N ILE A 27 -10.35 0.18 12.37
CA ILE A 27 -10.71 1.56 12.72
C ILE A 27 -9.52 2.47 12.39
N VAL A 28 -9.78 3.57 11.67
CA VAL A 28 -8.76 4.52 11.25
C VAL A 28 -9.00 5.89 11.88
N ARG A 29 -8.00 6.40 12.62
CA ARG A 29 -7.97 7.76 13.19
C ARG A 29 -7.70 8.79 12.08
N LYS A 30 -8.77 9.35 11.51
CA LYS A 30 -8.71 10.27 10.35
C LYS A 30 -7.90 11.54 10.62
N ASP A 31 -7.83 12.00 11.87
CA ASP A 31 -7.04 13.17 12.29
C ASP A 31 -5.53 12.97 12.06
N LEU A 32 -5.04 11.73 12.20
CA LEU A 32 -3.61 11.40 12.01
C LEU A 32 -3.16 11.50 10.55
N THR A 33 -4.07 11.26 9.59
CA THR A 33 -3.76 11.39 8.16
C THR A 33 -3.24 12.79 7.81
N LYS A 34 -3.77 13.84 8.46
CA LYS A 34 -3.36 15.23 8.24
C LYS A 34 -1.96 15.51 8.79
N LYS A 35 -1.60 14.91 9.93
CA LYS A 35 -0.29 15.08 10.58
C LYS A 35 0.87 14.39 9.83
N ILE A 36 0.56 13.44 8.95
CA ILE A 36 1.56 12.66 8.20
C ILE A 36 1.78 13.21 6.79
N LYS A 37 0.85 14.01 6.25
CA LYS A 37 0.97 14.65 4.93
C LYS A 37 2.03 15.77 4.94
N GLU A 38 3.30 15.41 4.95
CA GLU A 38 4.41 16.34 4.75
C GLU A 38 5.29 15.84 3.60
N GLY A 39 5.47 16.68 2.57
CA GLY A 39 6.47 16.52 1.52
C GLY A 39 6.21 15.49 0.41
N ALA A 40 5.13 14.70 0.45
CA ALA A 40 4.79 13.73 -0.60
C ALA A 40 3.31 13.76 -0.97
N ASN A 41 2.99 13.66 -2.27
CA ASN A 41 1.62 13.48 -2.76
C ASN A 41 1.13 12.03 -2.57
N VAL A 42 1.22 11.52 -1.33
CA VAL A 42 0.73 10.18 -0.98
C VAL A 42 -0.80 10.20 -0.96
N PRO A 43 -1.47 9.29 -1.67
CA PRO A 43 -2.93 9.21 -1.61
C PRO A 43 -3.44 8.91 -0.21
N VAL A 44 -4.56 9.54 0.16
CA VAL A 44 -5.12 9.44 1.53
C VAL A 44 -5.38 7.99 1.95
N TYR A 45 -5.93 7.17 1.05
CA TYR A 45 -6.23 5.76 1.36
C TYR A 45 -4.98 4.92 1.64
N VAL A 46 -3.80 5.27 1.11
CA VAL A 46 -2.53 4.63 1.47
C VAL A 46 -2.17 4.94 2.91
N LEU A 47 -2.32 6.20 3.32
CA LEU A 47 -2.10 6.61 4.72
C LEU A 47 -3.09 5.91 5.65
N GLU A 48 -4.36 5.85 5.28
CA GLU A 48 -5.40 5.22 6.08
C GLU A 48 -5.16 3.72 6.28
N PHE A 49 -4.73 3.01 5.24
CA PHE A 49 -4.37 1.61 5.34
C PHE A 49 -3.21 1.41 6.33
N LEU A 50 -2.11 2.15 6.17
CA LEU A 50 -0.94 2.05 7.05
C LEU A 50 -1.29 2.42 8.50
N LEU A 51 -2.05 3.49 8.70
CA LEU A 51 -2.53 3.90 10.02
C LEU A 51 -3.44 2.83 10.65
N GLY A 52 -4.34 2.21 9.88
CA GLY A 52 -5.18 1.12 10.39
C GLY A 52 -4.37 -0.09 10.86
N GLN A 53 -3.21 -0.37 10.26
CA GLN A 53 -2.32 -1.46 10.66
C GLN A 53 -1.48 -1.15 11.90
N TYR A 54 -1.07 0.11 12.11
CA TYR A 54 -0.08 0.47 13.14
C TYR A 54 -0.61 1.39 14.26
N CYS A 55 -1.82 1.96 14.11
CA CYS A 55 -2.40 2.94 15.02
C CYS A 55 -3.81 2.54 15.49
N SER A 56 -4.03 1.26 15.81
CA SER A 56 -5.33 0.75 16.28
C SER A 56 -5.58 0.95 17.80
N SER A 57 -4.54 1.31 18.56
CA SER A 57 -4.62 1.53 20.01
C SER A 57 -5.21 2.90 20.37
N ASP A 58 -5.64 3.04 21.63
CA ASP A 58 -6.05 4.31 22.26
C ASP A 58 -4.98 4.90 23.19
N ASP A 59 -3.94 4.14 23.48
CA ASP A 59 -2.79 4.64 24.22
C ASP A 59 -2.01 5.62 23.34
N GLU A 60 -1.98 6.89 23.75
CA GLU A 60 -1.38 7.97 22.97
C GLU A 60 0.11 7.72 22.68
N SER A 61 0.83 6.99 23.57
CA SER A 61 2.22 6.61 23.34
C SER A 61 2.35 5.55 22.25
N ILE A 62 1.44 4.56 22.20
CA ILE A 62 1.40 3.54 21.16
C ILE A 62 1.02 4.18 19.81
N ILE A 63 0.08 5.13 19.82
CA ILE A 63 -0.31 5.87 18.63
C ILE A 63 0.85 6.68 18.08
N GLU A 64 1.58 7.39 18.94
CA GLU A 64 2.74 8.17 18.51
C GLU A 64 3.82 7.27 17.89
N GLN A 65 4.11 6.12 18.50
CA GLN A 65 5.00 5.12 17.92
C GLN A 65 4.48 4.59 16.58
N GLY A 66 3.17 4.32 16.47
CA GLY A 66 2.50 3.92 15.24
C GLY A 66 2.68 4.95 14.12
N VAL A 67 2.48 6.23 14.43
CA VAL A 67 2.67 7.35 13.49
C VAL A 67 4.11 7.42 13.01
N GLN A 68 5.09 7.30 13.91
CA GLN A 68 6.50 7.29 13.53
C GLN A 68 6.86 6.08 12.66
N ASN A 69 6.28 4.91 12.94
CA ASN A 69 6.42 3.73 12.09
C ASN A 69 5.88 3.97 10.68
N VAL A 70 4.69 4.55 10.55
CA VAL A 70 4.10 4.88 9.25
C VAL A 70 4.98 5.88 8.49
N LYS A 71 5.47 6.94 9.15
CA LYS A 71 6.38 7.92 8.53
C LYS A 71 7.64 7.24 7.97
N ARG A 72 8.25 6.33 8.74
CA ARG A 72 9.42 5.56 8.31
C ARG A 72 9.11 4.64 7.13
N ILE A 73 8.00 3.89 7.18
CA ILE A 73 7.59 3.01 6.07
C ILE A 73 7.42 3.80 4.78
N LEU A 74 6.76 4.96 4.83
CA LEU A 74 6.60 5.83 3.67
C LEU A 74 7.94 6.36 3.17
N ALA A 75 8.81 6.84 4.05
CA ALA A 75 10.11 7.35 3.67
C ALA A 75 11.00 6.29 2.99
N ASP A 76 10.91 5.03 3.45
CA ASP A 76 11.77 3.95 2.95
C ASP A 76 11.21 3.27 1.69
N ASN A 77 9.87 3.14 1.58
CA ASN A 77 9.23 2.27 0.59
C ASN A 77 8.35 3.03 -0.42
N PHE A 78 7.83 4.22 -0.09
CA PHE A 78 7.01 4.96 -1.06
C PHE A 78 7.87 5.50 -2.19
N VAL A 79 7.60 5.05 -3.41
CA VAL A 79 8.40 5.44 -4.57
C VAL A 79 7.99 6.83 -5.00
N ARG A 80 8.95 7.74 -5.02
CA ARG A 80 8.80 9.05 -5.65
C ARG A 80 9.33 8.96 -7.09
N PRO A 81 8.57 9.40 -8.11
CA PRO A 81 8.99 9.25 -9.51
C PRO A 81 10.38 9.83 -9.82
N ASP A 82 10.71 10.97 -9.22
CA ASP A 82 12.00 11.66 -9.33
C ASP A 82 13.16 10.94 -8.62
N GLU A 83 12.86 10.00 -7.71
CA GLU A 83 13.83 9.19 -6.99
C GLU A 83 13.84 7.71 -7.41
N SER A 84 13.08 7.34 -8.44
CA SER A 84 12.92 5.96 -8.94
C SER A 84 14.25 5.24 -9.17
N GLN A 85 15.23 5.91 -9.79
CA GLN A 85 16.56 5.33 -10.04
C GLN A 85 17.35 5.03 -8.75
N LYS A 86 17.14 5.80 -7.67
CA LYS A 86 17.74 5.49 -6.36
C LYS A 86 17.14 4.20 -5.79
N VAL A 87 15.83 4.01 -5.96
CA VAL A 87 15.12 2.79 -5.53
C VAL A 87 15.60 1.58 -6.32
N LEU A 88 15.70 1.67 -7.64
CA LEU A 88 16.22 0.58 -8.48
C LEU A 88 17.68 0.23 -8.14
N SER A 89 18.51 1.23 -7.87
CA SER A 89 19.89 1.03 -7.42
C SER A 89 19.96 0.29 -6.07
N LYS A 90 19.09 0.65 -5.12
CA LYS A 90 18.95 -0.07 -3.83
C LYS A 90 18.49 -1.51 -4.04
N LEU A 91 17.49 -1.74 -4.89
CA LEU A 91 16.98 -3.07 -5.24
C LEU A 91 18.10 -3.95 -5.83
N ARG A 92 18.80 -3.46 -6.85
CA ARG A 92 19.94 -4.17 -7.45
C ARG A 92 21.04 -4.49 -6.43
N LYS A 93 21.40 -3.52 -5.56
CA LYS A 93 22.47 -3.70 -4.57
C LYS A 93 22.10 -4.71 -3.47
N LYS A 94 20.84 -4.73 -3.05
CA LYS A 94 20.35 -5.58 -1.95
C LYS A 94 19.82 -6.93 -2.41
N GLY A 95 19.54 -7.10 -3.70
CA GLY A 95 18.88 -8.29 -4.27
C GLY A 95 17.38 -8.34 -4.00
N SER A 96 16.86 -7.59 -3.03
CA SER A 96 15.43 -7.45 -2.76
C SER A 96 15.10 -6.07 -2.19
N TYR A 97 13.86 -5.61 -2.43
CA TYR A 97 13.37 -4.34 -1.90
C TYR A 97 11.84 -4.33 -1.83
N THR A 98 11.27 -3.61 -0.87
CA THR A 98 9.82 -3.39 -0.79
C THR A 98 9.50 -2.00 -1.30
N VAL A 99 8.47 -1.89 -2.13
CA VAL A 99 8.00 -0.61 -2.67
C VAL A 99 6.51 -0.44 -2.42
N ILE A 100 6.07 0.81 -2.28
CA ILE A 100 4.66 1.22 -2.33
C ILE A 100 4.48 2.00 -3.63
N ASP A 101 3.71 1.45 -4.55
CA ASP A 101 3.51 1.99 -5.90
C ASP A 101 2.09 1.66 -6.42
N MET A 102 1.65 2.39 -7.44
CA MET A 102 0.47 2.07 -8.23
C MET A 102 0.83 1.04 -9.29
N ILE A 103 0.16 -0.11 -9.23
CA ILE A 103 0.37 -1.24 -10.12
C ILE A 103 -0.81 -1.37 -11.07
N THR A 104 -0.50 -1.52 -12.36
CA THR A 104 -1.45 -1.93 -13.40
C THR A 104 -0.98 -3.25 -13.99
N ALA A 105 -1.92 -4.07 -14.45
CA ALA A 105 -1.64 -5.33 -15.12
C ALA A 105 -2.28 -5.34 -16.52
N ARG A 106 -1.69 -6.11 -17.43
CA ARG A 106 -2.26 -6.39 -18.75
C ARG A 106 -1.86 -7.78 -19.23
N LEU A 107 -2.70 -8.39 -20.06
CA LEU A 107 -2.37 -9.63 -20.76
C LEU A 107 -1.46 -9.33 -21.96
N ASP A 108 -0.27 -9.91 -21.99
CA ASP A 108 0.55 -9.97 -23.20
C ASP A 108 0.08 -11.15 -24.06
N MET A 109 -0.78 -10.88 -25.04
CA MET A 109 -1.34 -11.92 -25.91
C MET A 109 -0.29 -12.67 -26.74
N LYS A 110 0.89 -12.08 -27.00
CA LYS A 110 1.94 -12.75 -27.78
C LYS A 110 2.63 -13.83 -26.95
N ARG A 111 2.79 -13.57 -25.66
CA ARG A 111 3.47 -14.46 -24.71
C ARG A 111 2.49 -15.30 -23.88
N ASN A 112 1.20 -14.96 -23.93
CA ASN A 112 0.14 -15.54 -23.11
C ASN A 112 0.45 -15.49 -21.60
N ILE A 113 0.89 -14.33 -21.12
CA ILE A 113 1.22 -14.09 -19.70
C ILE A 113 0.68 -12.74 -19.26
N TYR A 114 0.40 -12.59 -17.97
CA TYR A 114 0.18 -11.26 -17.38
C TYR A 114 1.51 -10.58 -17.08
N ILE A 115 1.52 -9.26 -17.30
CA ILE A 115 2.63 -8.40 -16.94
C ILE A 115 2.15 -7.15 -16.23
N ALA A 116 2.95 -6.69 -15.28
CA ALA A 116 2.72 -5.52 -14.45
C ALA A 116 3.55 -4.32 -14.91
N SER A 117 2.98 -3.14 -14.65
CA SER A 117 3.59 -1.83 -14.83
C SER A 117 3.52 -1.05 -13.53
N PHE A 118 4.65 -0.45 -13.13
CA PHE A 118 4.83 0.31 -11.90
C PHE A 118 4.87 1.80 -12.23
N SER A 119 3.87 2.56 -11.78
CA SER A 119 3.70 3.95 -12.19
C SER A 119 4.83 4.86 -11.70
N ASN A 120 5.23 4.75 -10.44
CA ASN A 120 6.24 5.64 -9.86
C ASN A 120 7.65 5.09 -10.03
N LEU A 121 7.84 3.78 -9.97
CA LEU A 121 9.14 3.15 -10.22
C LEU A 121 9.53 3.22 -11.70
N GLY A 122 8.56 3.38 -12.60
CA GLY A 122 8.78 3.57 -14.02
C GLY A 122 9.31 2.31 -14.72
N ILE A 123 8.94 1.13 -14.23
CA ILE A 123 9.29 -0.15 -14.84
C ILE A 123 8.05 -0.83 -15.40
N ASP A 124 8.21 -1.45 -16.56
CA ASP A 124 7.15 -2.12 -17.32
C ASP A 124 7.54 -3.54 -17.67
N ASN A 125 6.55 -4.34 -18.07
CA ASN A 125 6.72 -5.72 -18.54
C ASN A 125 7.32 -6.67 -17.49
N VAL A 126 7.05 -6.40 -16.20
CA VAL A 126 7.42 -7.29 -15.10
C VAL A 126 6.44 -8.45 -15.06
N LEU A 127 6.92 -9.70 -15.01
CA LEU A 127 6.04 -10.88 -14.93
C LEU A 127 5.12 -10.79 -13.70
N LEU A 128 3.84 -11.07 -13.90
CA LEU A 128 2.84 -11.11 -12.84
C LEU A 128 2.15 -12.47 -12.87
N GLU A 129 2.07 -13.13 -11.73
CA GLU A 129 1.37 -14.42 -11.61
C GLU A 129 -0.13 -14.26 -11.83
N ASP A 130 -0.75 -15.24 -12.49
CA ASP A 130 -2.16 -15.24 -12.90
C ASP A 130 -3.12 -15.06 -11.72
N GLU A 131 -2.74 -15.51 -10.52
CA GLU A 131 -3.56 -15.36 -9.30
C GLU A 131 -3.85 -13.89 -8.94
N TYR A 132 -2.96 -12.95 -9.30
CA TYR A 132 -3.12 -11.55 -8.93
C TYR A 132 -4.22 -10.87 -9.73
N PRO A 133 -4.22 -10.89 -11.08
CA PRO A 133 -5.33 -10.35 -11.87
C PRO A 133 -6.67 -11.07 -11.62
N GLU A 134 -6.66 -12.37 -11.35
CA GLU A 134 -7.88 -13.14 -11.03
C GLU A 134 -8.52 -12.70 -9.72
N LYS A 135 -7.70 -12.43 -8.70
CA LYS A 135 -8.17 -12.04 -7.37
C LYS A 135 -8.42 -10.53 -7.24
N PHE A 136 -7.72 -9.72 -8.03
CA PHE A 136 -7.73 -8.26 -7.93
C PHE A 136 -7.95 -7.63 -9.31
N ASP A 137 -9.19 -7.73 -9.79
CA ASP A 137 -9.70 -7.20 -11.06
C ASP A 137 -9.25 -5.76 -11.39
N ARG A 138 -9.18 -4.89 -10.38
CA ARG A 138 -8.76 -3.48 -10.56
C ARG A 138 -7.32 -3.33 -11.05
N LEU A 139 -6.47 -4.35 -10.91
CA LEU A 139 -5.16 -4.36 -11.59
C LEU A 139 -5.32 -4.20 -13.11
N LEU A 140 -6.35 -4.83 -13.70
CA LEU A 140 -6.68 -4.75 -15.12
C LEU A 140 -7.52 -3.51 -15.47
N CYS A 141 -8.11 -2.83 -14.49
CA CYS A 141 -9.06 -1.72 -14.68
C CYS A 141 -8.63 -0.43 -13.97
N GLY A 142 -7.48 0.13 -14.40
CA GLY A 142 -6.98 1.43 -13.94
C GLY A 142 -5.97 1.38 -12.79
N GLY A 143 -5.66 0.18 -12.30
CA GLY A 143 -4.61 -0.07 -11.33
C GLY A 143 -5.03 0.12 -9.88
N ILE A 144 -4.19 -0.41 -9.00
CA ILE A 144 -4.34 -0.33 -7.55
C ILE A 144 -3.00 -0.04 -6.90
N TRP A 145 -3.05 0.70 -5.79
CA TRP A 145 -1.88 0.87 -4.95
C TRP A 145 -1.58 -0.42 -4.20
N CYS A 146 -0.32 -0.83 -4.24
CA CYS A 146 0.14 -2.07 -3.64
C CYS A 146 1.41 -1.83 -2.83
N ILE A 147 1.59 -2.62 -1.78
CA ILE A 147 2.89 -2.91 -1.20
C ILE A 147 3.44 -4.11 -1.98
N VAL A 148 4.56 -3.93 -2.68
CA VAL A 148 5.16 -4.95 -3.54
C VAL A 148 6.54 -5.30 -3.03
N GLN A 149 6.77 -6.58 -2.80
CA GLN A 149 8.10 -7.13 -2.53
C GLN A 149 8.71 -7.54 -3.87
N LEU A 150 9.86 -6.95 -4.17
CA LEU A 150 10.60 -7.16 -5.41
C LEU A 150 11.90 -7.90 -5.13
N ASP A 151 12.25 -8.77 -6.05
CA ASP A 151 13.56 -9.40 -6.16
C ASP A 151 14.29 -8.88 -7.41
N TYR A 152 15.61 -8.90 -7.33
CA TYR A 152 16.50 -8.58 -8.44
C TYR A 152 17.45 -9.75 -8.67
N GLU A 153 17.25 -10.43 -9.80
CA GLU A 153 18.13 -11.50 -10.26
C GLU A 153 18.49 -11.27 -11.72
N TYR A 154 19.79 -11.21 -12.00
CA TYR A 154 20.29 -11.02 -13.36
C TYR A 154 21.00 -12.29 -13.80
N VAL A 155 20.39 -13.01 -14.75
CA VAL A 155 20.93 -14.25 -15.31
C VAL A 155 21.59 -13.95 -16.66
N GLU A 156 22.91 -14.11 -16.73
CA GLU A 156 23.70 -13.78 -17.94
C GLU A 156 23.36 -14.66 -19.16
N GLU A 157 22.80 -15.86 -18.97
CA GLU A 157 22.47 -16.80 -20.05
C GLU A 157 21.10 -16.55 -20.66
N GLU A 158 20.20 -15.85 -19.97
CA GLU A 158 18.85 -15.48 -20.43
C GLU A 158 18.83 -14.15 -21.20
N LYS A 159 19.87 -13.90 -22.01
CA LYS A 159 20.15 -12.64 -22.75
C LYS A 159 19.01 -12.12 -23.63
N LYS A 160 17.92 -12.86 -23.79
CA LYS A 160 16.84 -12.54 -24.74
C LYS A 160 15.55 -12.02 -24.11
N ASN A 161 15.25 -12.19 -22.80
CA ASN A 161 13.91 -11.80 -22.29
C ASN A 161 13.75 -11.53 -20.78
N GLY A 162 14.76 -11.72 -19.92
CA GLY A 162 14.57 -11.60 -18.48
C GLY A 162 14.63 -10.16 -17.98
N MET A 163 13.48 -9.51 -17.77
CA MET A 163 13.41 -8.35 -16.87
C MET A 163 13.99 -8.81 -15.51
N PRO A 164 15.09 -8.22 -15.01
CA PRO A 164 15.76 -8.74 -13.80
C PRO A 164 14.95 -8.52 -12.53
N VAL A 165 13.93 -7.66 -12.58
CA VAL A 165 13.02 -7.42 -11.48
C VAL A 165 11.88 -8.43 -11.52
N GLN A 166 11.65 -9.08 -10.39
CA GLN A 166 10.57 -10.04 -10.20
C GLN A 166 9.66 -9.62 -9.04
N ILE A 167 8.36 -9.86 -9.16
CA ILE A 167 7.41 -9.67 -8.06
C ILE A 167 7.40 -10.93 -7.20
N ARG A 168 7.90 -10.83 -5.96
CA ARG A 168 7.80 -11.91 -4.97
C ARG A 168 6.43 -11.95 -4.32
N LYS A 169 5.89 -10.77 -4.00
CA LYS A 169 4.58 -10.64 -3.32
C LYS A 169 3.96 -9.30 -3.65
N LEU A 170 2.68 -9.33 -4.01
CA LEU A 170 1.88 -8.12 -4.22
C LEU A 170 0.73 -8.09 -3.20
N THR A 171 0.71 -7.06 -2.36
CA THR A 171 -0.34 -6.85 -1.35
C THR A 171 -1.12 -5.59 -1.68
N PRO A 172 -2.36 -5.71 -2.18
CA PRO A 172 -3.23 -4.56 -2.43
C PRO A 172 -3.50 -3.76 -1.16
N ILE A 173 -3.37 -2.43 -1.27
CA ILE A 173 -3.76 -1.48 -0.22
C ILE A 173 -5.26 -1.20 -0.29
N GLN A 174 -5.80 -1.16 -1.51
CA GLN A 174 -7.23 -1.00 -1.74
C GLN A 174 -7.91 -2.35 -1.80
N MET A 175 -9.07 -2.48 -1.13
CA MET A 175 -9.97 -3.60 -1.36
C MET A 175 -10.52 -3.49 -2.80
N PRO A 176 -10.57 -4.60 -3.57
CA PRO A 176 -11.33 -4.62 -4.82
C PRO A 176 -12.78 -4.26 -4.47
N HIS A 177 -13.28 -3.16 -5.03
CA HIS A 177 -14.69 -2.84 -4.94
C HIS A 177 -15.40 -3.74 -5.96
N GLY A 178 -15.74 -4.95 -5.53
CA GLY A 178 -16.72 -5.76 -6.24
C GLY A 178 -18.11 -5.25 -5.87
N ILE A 179 -18.81 -4.70 -6.87
CA ILE A 179 -20.26 -4.58 -6.94
C ILE A 179 -20.89 -5.97 -6.78
#